data_AF-A0A7W4FXH3-F1
#
_entry.id   AF-A0A7W4FXH3-F1
#
_cell.length_a   1.000
_cell.length_b   1.000
_cell.length_c   1.000
_cell.angle_alpha   90.00
_cell.angle_beta   90.00
_cell.angle_gamma   90.00
#
_symmetry.space_group_name_H-M   'P 1'
#
loop_
_entity.id
_entity.type
_entity.pdbx_description
1 polymer ?
#
loop_
_entity_poly.entity_id
_entity_poly.type
_entity_poly.pdbx_seq_one_letter_code
_entity_poly.pdbx_strand_id
1 'polypeptide(L)'
;MNLKKNMLISAMATASLLLVGCGSENDTKANVYPDVEAGNSFTITEEETVTLSGSATDEDGSIVSTLWTQVSGPAVTLSKPNYLDISFVAPRVTEQTDIVFQLSATDDGQSTSVDNVTITVEQVQIANVS
;
A
#
# COMPACT_ATOMS: atom_id res chain seq x y z
N MET A 1 18.29 24.59 -30.14
CA MET A 1 19.52 25.35 -29.87
C MET A 1 20.26 24.62 -28.77
N ASN A 2 21.26 23.81 -29.12
CA ASN A 2 22.13 23.13 -28.17
C ASN A 2 23.15 24.16 -27.66
N LEU A 3 23.23 24.41 -26.35
CA LEU A 3 24.44 25.01 -25.79
C LEU A 3 25.10 24.11 -24.76
N LYS A 4 26.39 23.96 -24.99
CA LYS A 4 27.35 23.08 -24.35
C LYS A 4 27.89 23.74 -23.08
N LYS A 5 27.97 22.93 -22.02
CA LYS A 5 29.15 22.61 -21.20
C LYS A 5 30.31 23.63 -21.07
N ASN A 6 30.74 23.75 -19.80
CA ASN A 6 32.07 24.07 -19.26
C ASN A 6 32.37 25.53 -18.88
N MET A 7 32.59 25.76 -17.59
CA MET A 7 33.64 26.68 -17.12
C MET A 7 34.30 26.10 -15.86
N LEU A 8 35.63 25.99 -15.90
CA LEU A 8 36.52 25.50 -14.85
C LEU A 8 37.09 26.69 -14.05
N ILE A 9 37.75 26.35 -12.93
CA ILE A 9 38.83 27.05 -12.20
C ILE A 9 38.36 28.03 -11.09
N SER A 10 38.62 27.68 -9.83
CA SER A 10 39.77 28.21 -9.07
C SER A 10 39.76 27.78 -7.60
N ALA A 11 40.89 27.26 -7.14
CA ALA A 11 41.23 27.15 -5.72
C ALA A 11 41.43 28.55 -5.09
N MET A 12 41.14 28.72 -3.79
CA MET A 12 42.11 29.03 -2.72
C MET A 12 41.46 29.57 -1.45
N ALA A 13 42.15 29.29 -0.35
CA ALA A 13 42.24 30.04 0.90
C ALA A 13 41.14 29.82 1.96
N THR A 14 41.63 29.23 3.06
CA THR A 14 41.05 29.16 4.39
C THR A 14 40.72 30.54 4.96
N ALA A 15 39.56 30.67 5.60
CA ALA A 15 39.34 31.62 6.68
C ALA A 15 38.32 31.01 7.65
N SER A 16 38.80 30.60 8.83
CA SER A 16 37.92 30.29 9.95
C SER A 16 37.26 31.58 10.42
N LEU A 17 36.03 31.80 9.99
CA LEU A 17 35.16 32.87 10.43
C LEU A 17 34.24 32.26 11.51
N LEU A 18 34.31 32.79 12.74
CA LEU A 18 33.30 32.52 13.77
C LEU A 18 31.98 33.13 13.31
N LEU A 19 31.14 32.34 12.64
CA LEU A 19 29.74 32.69 12.42
C LEU A 19 28.91 32.06 13.53
N VAL A 20 28.39 32.89 14.43
CA VAL A 20 27.08 32.62 15.04
C VAL A 20 26.08 32.80 13.92
N GLY A 21 25.93 31.75 13.11
CA GLY A 21 24.83 31.62 12.16
C GLY A 21 23.64 31.08 12.93
N CYS A 22 22.56 31.86 12.97
CA CYS A 22 21.23 31.31 13.19
C CYS A 22 20.94 30.40 11.99
N GLY A 23 21.38 29.14 12.09
CA GLY A 23 21.04 28.10 11.13
C GLY A 23 19.60 27.71 11.41
N SER A 24 18.66 28.32 10.70
CA SER A 24 17.39 27.65 10.43
C SER A 24 17.72 26.46 9.55
N GLU A 25 18.13 25.36 10.18
CA GLU A 25 18.22 24.06 9.54
C GLU A 25 16.79 23.67 9.21
N ASN A 26 16.33 24.12 8.05
CA ASN A 26 15.17 23.51 7.41
C ASN A 26 15.66 22.14 6.97
N ASP A 27 15.69 21.21 7.93
CA ASP A 27 16.01 19.81 7.75
C ASP A 27 14.92 19.21 6.88
N THR A 28 15.05 19.38 5.56
CA THR A 28 14.13 18.82 4.58
C THR A 28 14.45 17.33 4.45
N LYS A 29 14.19 16.56 5.50
CA LYS A 29 14.16 15.11 5.42
C LYS A 29 13.10 14.73 4.37
N ALA A 30 13.48 13.91 3.40
CA ALA A 30 12.55 13.40 2.40
C ALA A 30 11.59 12.40 3.06
N ASN A 31 10.30 12.49 2.72
CA ASN A 31 9.28 11.57 3.20
C ASN A 31 9.61 10.12 2.81
N VAL A 32 9.46 9.18 3.75
CA VAL A 32 9.51 7.75 3.48
C VAL A 32 8.11 7.30 3.04
N TYR A 33 8.02 6.27 2.19
CA TYR A 33 6.71 5.75 1.76
C TYR A 33 6.16 4.81 2.84
N PRO A 34 4.82 4.68 2.97
CA PRO A 34 4.22 3.73 3.89
C PRO A 34 4.66 2.29 3.58
N ASP A 35 4.85 1.50 4.62
CA ASP A 35 4.91 0.04 4.53
C ASP A 35 3.49 -0.53 4.67
N VAL A 36 3.06 -1.35 3.70
CA VAL A 36 1.68 -1.83 3.58
C VAL A 36 1.68 -3.33 3.34
N GLU A 37 0.88 -4.06 4.12
CA GLU A 37 0.67 -5.50 3.95
C GLU A 37 -0.84 -5.79 3.86
N ALA A 38 -1.27 -6.38 2.75
CA ALA A 38 -2.66 -6.84 2.53
C ALA A 38 -2.93 -8.20 3.22
N GLY A 39 -1.92 -8.81 3.81
CA GLY A 39 -1.99 -10.13 4.42
C GLY A 39 -1.77 -11.28 3.42
N ASN A 40 -1.81 -12.51 3.92
CA ASN A 40 -1.52 -13.69 3.12
C ASN A 40 -2.72 -14.10 2.26
N SER A 41 -2.44 -14.62 1.06
CA SER A 41 -3.46 -15.24 0.20
C SER A 41 -3.94 -16.56 0.81
N PHE A 42 -5.22 -16.89 0.61
CA PHE A 42 -5.81 -18.13 1.13
C PHE A 42 -7.01 -18.62 0.31
N THR A 43 -7.41 -19.85 0.59
CA THR A 43 -8.57 -20.50 -0.01
C THR A 43 -9.75 -20.50 0.97
N ILE A 44 -10.95 -20.26 0.45
CA ILE A 44 -12.21 -20.31 1.20
C ILE A 44 -13.29 -21.00 0.36
N THR A 45 -14.28 -21.59 1.02
CA THR A 45 -15.48 -22.11 0.37
C THR A 45 -16.42 -20.95 -0.03
N GLU A 46 -17.16 -21.10 -1.12
CA GLU A 46 -18.24 -20.17 -1.49
C GLU A 46 -19.25 -19.97 -0.35
N GLU A 47 -19.93 -18.81 -0.37
CA GLU A 47 -20.96 -18.40 0.59
C GLU A 47 -20.49 -18.25 2.06
N GLU A 48 -19.22 -18.54 2.36
CA GLU A 48 -18.61 -18.28 3.67
C GLU A 48 -18.26 -16.79 3.86
N THR A 49 -18.20 -16.37 5.12
CA THR A 49 -17.73 -15.02 5.47
C THR A 49 -16.22 -14.98 5.49
N VAL A 50 -15.66 -14.05 4.72
CA VAL A 50 -14.22 -13.78 4.63
C VAL A 50 -13.89 -12.54 5.45
N THR A 51 -12.81 -12.61 6.22
CA THR A 51 -12.19 -11.46 6.89
C THR A 51 -10.81 -11.24 6.30
N LEU A 52 -10.51 -10.00 5.90
CA LEU A 52 -9.16 -9.58 5.51
C LEU A 52 -8.65 -8.59 6.55
N SER A 53 -7.42 -8.81 7.01
CA SER A 53 -6.74 -7.97 7.99
C SER A 53 -5.43 -7.52 7.37
N GLY A 54 -5.35 -6.24 7.03
CA GLY A 54 -4.13 -5.60 6.54
C GLY A 54 -3.40 -4.83 7.64
N SER A 55 -2.17 -4.42 7.33
CA SER A 55 -1.35 -3.53 8.14
C SER A 55 -0.85 -2.36 7.29
N ALA A 56 -0.65 -1.21 7.94
CA ALA A 56 -0.01 -0.05 7.31
C ALA A 56 0.77 0.72 8.39
N THR A 57 2.04 1.00 8.14
CA THR A 57 2.90 1.79 9.03
C THR A 57 3.72 2.78 8.24
N ASP A 58 4.18 3.83 8.91
CA ASP A 58 5.07 4.83 8.32
C ASP A 58 6.19 5.13 9.31
N GLU A 59 7.44 5.15 8.82
CA GLU A 59 8.63 5.22 9.67
C GLU A 59 8.92 6.66 10.14
N ASP A 60 8.54 7.66 9.34
CA ASP A 60 8.83 9.07 9.62
C ASP A 60 7.61 9.97 9.81
N GLY A 61 6.41 9.42 9.75
CA GLY A 61 5.16 10.12 9.94
C GLY A 61 4.01 9.22 10.42
N SER A 62 2.84 9.37 9.80
CA SER A 62 1.62 8.66 10.18
C SER A 62 0.73 8.37 8.98
N ILE A 63 0.05 7.23 8.99
CA ILE A 63 -0.96 6.88 7.99
C ILE A 63 -2.20 7.76 8.16
N VAL A 64 -2.60 8.46 7.09
CA VAL A 64 -3.78 9.34 7.07
C VAL A 64 -5.01 8.66 6.49
N SER A 65 -4.84 7.70 5.59
CA SER A 65 -5.96 6.97 5.00
C SER A 65 -5.55 5.60 4.49
N THR A 66 -6.49 4.65 4.55
CA THR A 66 -6.38 3.35 3.90
C THR A 66 -7.61 3.09 3.04
N LEU A 67 -7.45 2.24 2.01
CA LEU A 67 -8.56 1.81 1.17
C LEU A 67 -8.28 0.44 0.57
N TRP A 68 -9.23 -0.48 0.78
CA TRP A 68 -9.39 -1.73 0.08
C TRP A 68 -10.17 -1.53 -1.22
N THR A 69 -9.60 -2.02 -2.32
CA THR A 69 -10.22 -2.03 -3.65
C THR A 69 -10.19 -3.43 -4.22
N GLN A 70 -11.32 -3.90 -4.75
CA GLN A 70 -11.34 -5.13 -5.53
C GLN A 70 -10.77 -4.86 -6.93
N VAL A 71 -9.72 -5.58 -7.31
CA VAL A 71 -9.00 -5.42 -8.57
C VAL A 71 -9.54 -6.34 -9.65
N SER A 72 -9.90 -7.58 -9.30
CA SER A 72 -10.41 -8.58 -10.23
C SER A 72 -11.33 -9.61 -9.55
N GLY A 73 -11.89 -10.51 -10.35
CA GLY A 73 -12.83 -11.54 -9.90
C GLY A 73 -14.28 -11.05 -9.81
N PRO A 74 -15.22 -11.92 -9.39
CA PRO A 74 -16.62 -11.56 -9.21
C PRO A 74 -16.79 -10.48 -8.15
N ALA A 75 -17.57 -9.44 -8.45
CA ALA A 75 -17.77 -8.31 -7.54
C ALA A 75 -18.43 -8.74 -6.22
N VAL A 76 -17.86 -8.31 -5.09
CA VAL A 76 -18.43 -8.50 -3.75
C VAL A 76 -18.68 -7.17 -3.06
N THR A 77 -19.53 -7.18 -2.03
CA THR A 77 -19.74 -6.00 -1.18
C THR A 77 -18.82 -6.07 0.02
N LEU A 78 -17.90 -5.11 0.13
CA LEU A 78 -17.03 -4.94 1.29
C LEU A 78 -17.75 -4.17 2.39
N SER A 79 -17.54 -4.55 3.65
CA SER A 79 -18.18 -3.91 4.80
C SER A 79 -17.75 -2.43 4.99
N LYS A 80 -16.47 -2.18 5.30
CA LYS A 80 -15.91 -0.83 5.53
C LYS A 80 -14.58 -0.70 4.79
N PRO A 81 -14.58 -0.44 3.47
CA PRO A 81 -13.37 -0.55 2.65
C PRO A 81 -12.22 0.39 3.09
N ASN A 82 -12.50 1.43 3.89
CA ASN A 82 -11.49 2.35 4.42
C ASN A 82 -10.92 1.96 5.80
N TYR A 83 -11.11 0.72 6.25
CA TYR A 83 -10.55 0.16 7.48
C TYR A 83 -9.50 -0.90 7.12
N LEU A 84 -8.55 -1.15 8.02
CA LEU A 84 -7.56 -2.22 7.84
C LEU A 84 -8.20 -3.61 7.90
N ASP A 85 -9.16 -3.80 8.80
CA ASP A 85 -9.98 -5.00 8.92
C ASP A 85 -11.30 -4.84 8.17
N ILE A 86 -11.53 -5.69 7.17
CA ILE A 86 -12.75 -5.71 6.37
C ILE A 86 -13.32 -7.12 6.28
N SER A 87 -14.56 -7.21 5.82
CA SER A 87 -15.22 -8.47 5.55
C SER A 87 -16.11 -8.41 4.33
N PHE A 88 -16.32 -9.58 3.72
CA PHE A 88 -17.28 -9.81 2.64
C PHE A 88 -17.77 -11.26 2.69
N VAL A 89 -18.80 -11.58 1.91
CA VAL A 89 -19.29 -12.96 1.73
C VAL A 89 -18.75 -13.47 0.40
N ALA A 90 -18.08 -14.62 0.41
CA ALA A 90 -17.56 -15.25 -0.80
C ALA A 90 -18.72 -15.53 -1.77
N PRO A 91 -18.60 -15.15 -3.06
CA PRO A 91 -19.67 -15.37 -4.02
C PRO A 91 -19.84 -16.86 -4.30
N ARG A 92 -21.04 -17.23 -4.74
CA ARG A 92 -21.30 -18.55 -5.30
C ARG A 92 -20.55 -18.72 -6.63
N VAL A 93 -19.85 -19.83 -6.82
CA VAL A 93 -19.02 -20.14 -7.99
C VAL A 93 -19.32 -21.53 -8.53
N THR A 94 -19.04 -21.76 -9.82
CA THR A 94 -19.20 -23.08 -10.46
C THR A 94 -17.87 -23.80 -10.68
N GLU A 95 -16.77 -23.12 -10.42
CA GLU A 95 -15.40 -23.61 -10.49
C GLU A 95 -14.52 -22.75 -9.58
N GLN A 96 -13.31 -23.22 -9.28
CA GLN A 96 -12.35 -22.45 -8.49
C GLN A 96 -12.13 -21.08 -9.11
N THR A 97 -12.35 -20.01 -8.33
CA THR A 97 -12.31 -18.64 -8.83
C THR A 97 -11.49 -17.76 -7.90
N ASP A 98 -10.56 -16.98 -8.45
CA ASP A 98 -9.78 -16.02 -7.67
C ASP A 98 -10.45 -14.64 -7.62
N ILE A 99 -10.40 -14.01 -6.43
CA ILE A 99 -10.74 -12.61 -6.20
C ILE A 99 -9.48 -11.91 -5.69
N VAL A 100 -9.06 -10.84 -6.36
CA VAL A 100 -7.88 -10.06 -5.97
C VAL A 100 -8.32 -8.74 -5.34
N PHE A 101 -7.82 -8.47 -4.15
CA PHE A 101 -7.98 -7.18 -3.47
C PHE A 101 -6.65 -6.47 -3.34
N GLN A 102 -6.69 -5.15 -3.38
CA GLN A 102 -5.57 -4.25 -3.12
C GLN A 102 -5.86 -3.42 -1.89
N LEU A 103 -4.94 -3.43 -0.92
CA LEU A 103 -4.90 -2.44 0.16
C LEU A 103 -3.98 -1.30 -0.29
N SER A 104 -4.47 -0.07 -0.18
CA SER A 104 -3.67 1.14 -0.33
C SER A 104 -3.59 1.89 0.99
N ALA A 105 -2.46 2.52 1.28
CA ALA A 105 -2.30 3.43 2.40
C ALA A 105 -1.55 4.70 1.96
N THR A 106 -2.00 5.85 2.48
CA THR A 106 -1.40 7.17 2.26
C THR A 106 -0.93 7.73 3.59
N ASP A 107 0.25 8.35 3.63
CA ASP A 107 0.79 9.05 4.83
C ASP A 107 0.51 10.56 4.84
N ASP A 108 0.92 11.22 5.92
CA ASP A 108 0.82 12.67 6.11
C ASP A 108 1.81 13.47 5.24
N GLY A 109 2.79 12.80 4.65
CA GLY A 109 3.64 13.30 3.56
C GLY A 109 3.02 13.19 2.16
N GLN A 110 1.79 12.67 2.06
CA GLN A 110 1.04 12.43 0.82
C GLN A 110 1.65 11.38 -0.14
N SER A 111 2.58 10.56 0.33
CA SER A 111 3.04 9.37 -0.41
C SER A 111 2.02 8.24 -0.25
N THR A 112 1.98 7.30 -1.21
CA THR A 112 1.04 6.17 -1.19
C THR A 112 1.72 4.88 -1.61
N SER A 113 1.48 3.83 -0.84
CA SER A 113 1.91 2.45 -1.12
C SER A 113 0.71 1.53 -1.23
N VAL A 114 0.91 0.39 -1.88
CA VAL A 114 -0.13 -0.63 -2.10
C VAL A 114 0.42 -2.03 -1.92
N ASP A 115 -0.44 -2.95 -1.51
CA ASP A 115 -0.19 -4.40 -1.54
C ASP A 115 -1.44 -5.16 -1.95
N ASN A 116 -1.28 -6.36 -2.52
CA ASN A 116 -2.37 -7.17 -3.04
C ASN A 116 -2.49 -8.51 -2.31
N VAL A 117 -3.71 -9.00 -2.16
CA VAL A 117 -4.02 -10.35 -1.65
C VAL A 117 -5.00 -11.06 -2.58
N THR A 118 -4.77 -12.35 -2.82
CA THR A 118 -5.65 -13.21 -3.61
C THR A 118 -6.43 -14.15 -2.71
N ILE A 119 -7.74 -14.19 -2.89
CA ILE A 119 -8.66 -15.11 -2.23
C ILE A 119 -9.18 -16.10 -3.26
N THR A 120 -8.84 -17.37 -3.10
CA THR A 120 -9.30 -18.44 -3.97
C THR A 120 -10.60 -19.03 -3.42
N VAL A 121 -11.69 -18.91 -4.16
CA VAL A 121 -13.01 -19.39 -3.77
C VAL A 121 -13.26 -20.76 -4.41
N GLU A 122 -13.54 -21.76 -3.59
CA GLU A 122 -13.89 -23.12 -4.01
C GLU A 122 -15.40 -23.35 -3.93
N GLN A 123 -15.94 -24.06 -4.92
CA GLN A 123 -17.34 -24.48 -4.94
C GLN A 123 -17.62 -25.54 -3.87
N VAL A 124 -18.78 -25.46 -3.21
CA VAL A 124 -19.28 -26.57 -2.39
C VAL A 124 -19.60 -27.75 -3.31
N GLN A 125 -18.77 -28.79 -3.23
CA GLN A 125 -19.08 -30.06 -3.89
C GLN A 125 -20.23 -30.73 -3.13
N ILE A 126 -21.46 -30.56 -3.59
CA ILE A 126 -22.57 -31.39 -3.13
C ILE A 126 -22.25 -32.81 -3.57
N ALA A 127 -21.77 -33.65 -2.65
CA ALA A 127 -21.63 -35.06 -2.92
C ALA A 127 -23.00 -35.61 -3.33
N ASN A 128 -23.15 -35.99 -4.59
CA ASN A 128 -24.33 -36.71 -5.03
C ASN A 128 -24.37 -38.01 -4.23
N VAL A 129 -25.28 -38.08 -3.25
CA VAL A 129 -25.54 -39.33 -2.54
C VAL A 129 -26.16 -40.27 -3.58
N SER A 130 -25.35 -41.22 -4.05
CA SER A 130 -25.74 -42.27 -4.99
C SER A 130 -26.74 -43.24 -4.37
#